data_AF-A0A2D5E1E4-F1
#
_entry.id   AF-A0A2D5E1E4-F1
#
_cell.length_a   1.000
_cell.length_b   1.000
_cell.length_c   1.000
_cell.angle_alpha   90.00
_cell.angle_beta   90.00
_cell.angle_gamma   90.00
#
_symmetry.space_group_name_H-M   'P 1'
#
loop_
_entity.id
_entity.type
_entity.pdbx_description
1 polymer ?
#
loop_
_entity_poly.entity_id
_entity_poly.type
_entity_poly.pdbx_seq_one_letter_code
_entity_poly.pdbx_strand_id
1 'polypeptide(L)'
;MNTTATPARTLADFQAAIAEGLPSVLPAAKSRNPDVPHAPVRKDILTPKQKELALANALRYFPAEHHATLAPEFAEELRTYGRIYMYRFMPDYAIHARPIEAYPAKTPQAAAIMLM
;
A
#
# COMPACT_ATOMS: atom_id res chain seq x y z
N MET A 1 6.31 31.05 -10.20
CA MET A 1 6.54 30.13 -9.07
C MET A 1 5.20 29.94 -8.39
N ASN A 2 4.44 28.94 -8.80
CA ASN A 2 3.14 28.63 -8.18
C ASN A 2 3.28 27.27 -7.51
N THR A 3 3.48 27.30 -6.19
CA THR A 3 3.25 26.14 -5.32
C THR A 3 1.77 25.82 -5.40
N THR A 4 1.40 24.88 -6.28
CA THR A 4 0.10 24.21 -6.20
C THR A 4 0.09 23.42 -4.90
N ALA A 5 -0.38 24.05 -3.83
CA ALA A 5 -0.70 23.35 -2.60
C ALA A 5 -1.75 22.29 -2.93
N THR A 6 -1.37 21.02 -2.83
CA THR A 6 -2.31 19.90 -2.90
C THR A 6 -3.46 20.20 -1.93
N PRO A 7 -4.72 20.20 -2.37
CA PRO A 7 -5.85 20.49 -1.48
C PRO A 7 -5.80 19.52 -0.30
N ALA A 8 -5.97 20.06 0.91
CA ALA A 8 -6.00 19.27 2.13
C ALA A 8 -7.15 18.25 2.04
N ARG A 9 -6.83 16.94 2.12
CA ARG A 9 -7.83 15.87 2.12
C ARG A 9 -8.83 16.08 3.26
N THR A 10 -10.11 15.94 2.96
CA THR A 10 -11.19 16.06 3.94
C THR A 10 -11.33 14.79 4.79
N LEU A 11 -12.10 14.89 5.89
CA LEU A 11 -12.46 13.71 6.69
C LEU A 11 -13.21 12.67 5.83
N ALA A 12 -14.11 13.13 4.95
CA ALA A 12 -14.87 12.26 4.05
C ALA A 12 -13.94 11.49 3.09
N ASP A 13 -12.89 12.14 2.55
CA ASP A 13 -11.92 11.48 1.66
C ASP A 13 -11.15 10.38 2.39
N PHE A 14 -10.78 10.60 3.65
CA PHE A 14 -10.13 9.58 4.46
C PHE A 14 -11.05 8.39 4.74
N GLN A 15 -12.29 8.65 5.13
CA GLN A 15 -13.27 7.60 5.41
C GLN A 15 -13.57 6.77 4.16
N ALA A 16 -13.72 7.43 3.00
CA ALA A 16 -13.88 6.74 1.72
C ALA A 16 -12.68 5.85 1.39
N ALA A 17 -11.45 6.36 1.56
CA ALA A 17 -10.23 5.60 1.27
C ALA A 17 -10.07 4.37 2.17
N ILE A 18 -10.45 4.46 3.46
CA ILE A 18 -10.43 3.29 4.36
C ILE A 18 -11.49 2.26 3.96
N ALA A 19 -12.69 2.72 3.58
CA ALA A 19 -13.82 1.85 3.25
C ALA A 19 -13.69 1.17 1.88
N GLU A 20 -12.96 1.78 0.93
CA GLU A 20 -12.74 1.24 -0.43
C GLU A 20 -11.98 -0.10 -0.40
N GLY A 21 -11.02 -0.24 0.51
CA GLY A 21 -10.15 -1.40 0.56
C GLY A 21 -9.22 -1.45 -0.65
N LEU A 22 -9.44 -2.43 -1.55
CA LEU A 22 -8.67 -2.53 -2.79
C LEU A 22 -9.41 -1.83 -3.94
N PRO A 23 -8.85 -0.76 -4.53
CA PRO A 23 -9.51 -0.06 -5.62
C PRO A 23 -9.64 -0.97 -6.86
N SER A 24 -10.76 -0.85 -7.57
CA SER A 24 -11.01 -1.64 -8.79
C SER A 24 -10.06 -1.23 -9.92
N VAL A 25 -9.72 0.06 -9.98
CA VAL A 25 -8.74 0.62 -10.91
C VAL A 25 -7.40 0.74 -10.20
N LEU A 26 -6.32 0.27 -10.84
CA LEU A 26 -4.99 0.37 -10.27
C LEU A 26 -4.60 1.85 -10.07
N PRO A 27 -4.23 2.26 -8.84
CA PRO A 27 -3.70 3.61 -8.61
C PRO A 27 -2.33 3.73 -9.27
N ALA A 28 -1.85 4.95 -9.53
CA ALA A 28 -0.55 5.15 -10.17
C ALA A 28 0.60 4.46 -9.41
N ALA A 29 1.63 4.02 -10.13
CA ALA A 29 2.83 3.44 -9.52
C ALA A 29 3.46 4.43 -8.53
N LYS A 30 3.89 3.95 -7.36
CA LYS A 30 4.52 4.78 -6.32
C LYS A 30 5.93 4.33 -6.06
N SER A 31 6.84 5.29 -6.02
CA SER A 31 8.22 5.06 -5.62
C SER A 31 8.37 5.14 -4.11
N ARG A 32 9.38 4.43 -3.59
CA ARG A 32 9.75 4.46 -2.19
C ARG A 32 10.26 5.86 -1.80
N ASN A 33 9.65 6.46 -0.77
CA ASN A 33 9.98 7.83 -0.33
C ASN A 33 11.40 7.89 0.32
N PRO A 34 12.39 8.60 -0.23
CA PRO A 34 13.74 8.65 0.32
C PRO A 34 13.85 9.40 1.66
N ASP A 35 12.86 10.24 2.01
CA ASP A 35 12.91 11.12 3.19
C ASP A 35 12.55 10.40 4.50
N VAL A 36 12.08 9.15 4.42
CA VAL A 36 11.77 8.33 5.60
C VAL A 36 12.77 7.19 5.75
N PRO A 37 13.12 6.80 6.99
CA PRO A 37 13.95 5.62 7.20
C PRO A 37 13.23 4.37 6.70
N HIS A 38 13.99 3.45 6.12
CA HIS A 38 13.46 2.20 5.57
C HIS A 38 14.06 0.99 6.23
N ALA A 39 13.31 -0.11 6.20
CA ALA A 39 13.84 -1.39 6.62
C ALA A 39 15.08 -1.77 5.78
N PRO A 40 16.11 -2.38 6.41
CA PRO A 40 17.26 -2.91 5.70
C PRO A 40 16.84 -3.93 4.64
N VAL A 41 17.56 -3.95 3.52
CA VAL A 41 17.35 -4.91 2.44
C VAL A 41 17.65 -6.32 2.97
N ARG A 42 16.73 -7.26 2.72
CA ARG A 42 16.95 -8.66 3.09
C ARG A 42 17.86 -9.35 2.09
N LYS A 43 18.65 -10.31 2.57
CA LYS A 43 19.51 -11.15 1.71
C LYS A 43 18.65 -11.91 0.71
N ASP A 44 19.08 -11.94 -0.55
CA ASP A 44 18.46 -12.74 -1.60
C ASP A 44 18.85 -14.21 -1.44
N ILE A 45 18.06 -14.95 -0.66
CA ILE A 45 18.28 -16.37 -0.36
C ILE A 45 17.23 -17.28 -1.00
N LEU A 46 16.26 -16.69 -1.73
CA LEU A 46 15.17 -17.45 -2.31
C LEU A 46 15.61 -18.11 -3.61
N THR A 47 15.28 -19.39 -3.76
CA THR A 47 15.44 -20.10 -5.04
C THR A 47 14.49 -19.53 -6.10
N PRO A 48 14.73 -19.76 -7.40
CA PRO A 48 13.82 -19.32 -8.45
C PRO A 48 12.36 -19.77 -8.20
N LYS A 49 12.15 -21.01 -7.74
CA LYS A 49 10.81 -21.52 -7.42
C LYS A 49 10.16 -20.81 -6.23
N GLN A 50 10.95 -20.45 -5.23
CA GLN A 50 10.46 -19.68 -4.08
C GLN A 50 10.11 -18.24 -4.45
N LYS A 51 10.86 -17.63 -5.39
CA LYS A 51 10.52 -16.30 -5.93
C LYS A 51 9.22 -16.33 -6.72
N GLU A 52 9.01 -17.34 -7.57
CA GLU A 52 7.74 -17.57 -8.27
C GLU A 52 6.58 -17.72 -7.28
N LEU A 53 6.75 -18.53 -6.23
CA LEU A 53 5.74 -18.70 -5.18
C LEU A 53 5.46 -17.40 -4.42
N ALA A 54 6.49 -16.60 -4.13
CA ALA A 54 6.32 -15.30 -3.48
C ALA A 54 5.49 -14.34 -4.34
N LEU A 55 5.70 -14.33 -5.66
CA LEU A 55 4.89 -13.55 -6.59
C LEU A 55 3.45 -14.06 -6.64
N ALA A 56 3.23 -15.37 -6.75
CA ALA A 56 1.88 -15.94 -6.73
C ALA A 56 1.13 -15.59 -5.42
N ASN A 57 1.82 -15.65 -4.28
CA ASN A 57 1.26 -15.28 -2.98
C ASN A 57 0.92 -13.79 -2.89
N ALA A 58 1.68 -12.92 -3.54
CA ALA A 58 1.36 -11.49 -3.63
C ALA A 58 0.18 -11.23 -4.58
N LEU A 59 0.16 -11.90 -5.74
CA LEU A 59 -0.85 -11.69 -6.77
C LEU A 59 -2.25 -12.21 -6.38
N ARG A 60 -2.36 -13.14 -5.42
CA ARG A 60 -3.64 -13.69 -4.95
C ARG A 60 -4.61 -12.64 -4.39
N TYR A 61 -4.11 -11.47 -3.98
CA TYR A 61 -4.91 -10.38 -3.44
C TYR A 61 -5.57 -9.53 -4.54
N PHE A 62 -5.19 -9.72 -5.81
CA PHE A 62 -5.59 -8.86 -6.93
C PHE A 62 -6.34 -9.65 -8.01
N PRO A 63 -7.32 -9.03 -8.69
CA PRO A 63 -7.92 -9.57 -9.91
C PRO A 63 -6.87 -9.95 -10.99
N ALA A 64 -7.14 -11.00 -11.75
CA ALA A 64 -6.21 -11.54 -12.75
C ALA A 64 -5.85 -10.53 -13.86
N GLU A 65 -6.77 -9.63 -14.20
CA GLU A 65 -6.55 -8.52 -15.14
C GLU A 65 -5.39 -7.61 -14.73
N HIS A 66 -5.13 -7.47 -13.43
CA HIS A 66 -4.06 -6.62 -12.91
C HIS A 66 -2.71 -7.34 -12.87
N HIS A 67 -2.67 -8.66 -13.04
CA HIS A 67 -1.45 -9.46 -12.84
C HIS A 67 -0.35 -9.11 -13.84
N ALA A 68 -0.71 -8.80 -15.09
CA ALA A 68 0.27 -8.41 -16.12
C ALA A 68 1.04 -7.13 -15.75
N THR A 69 0.41 -6.22 -14.99
CA THR A 69 1.04 -4.99 -14.50
C THR A 69 1.76 -5.22 -13.18
N LEU A 70 1.12 -5.92 -12.23
CA LEU A 70 1.63 -6.06 -10.87
C LEU A 70 2.78 -7.08 -10.75
N ALA A 71 2.79 -8.14 -11.56
CA ALA A 71 3.82 -9.18 -11.50
C ALA A 71 5.25 -8.64 -11.70
N PRO A 72 5.56 -7.86 -12.76
CA PRO A 72 6.90 -7.30 -12.92
C PRO A 72 7.26 -6.30 -11.81
N GLU A 73 6.28 -5.54 -11.30
CA GLU A 73 6.51 -4.60 -10.19
C GLU A 73 6.88 -5.32 -8.89
N PHE A 74 6.13 -6.36 -8.55
CA PHE A 74 6.41 -7.17 -7.36
C PHE A 74 7.73 -7.94 -7.49
N ALA A 75 8.09 -8.41 -8.69
CA ALA A 75 9.38 -9.04 -8.94
C ALA A 75 10.53 -8.06 -8.72
N GLU A 76 10.36 -6.82 -9.16
CA GLU A 76 11.33 -5.74 -8.97
C GLU A 76 11.45 -5.34 -7.49
N GLU A 77 10.34 -5.22 -6.75
CA GLU A 77 10.36 -4.98 -5.31
C GLU A 77 11.08 -6.11 -4.56
N LEU A 78 10.79 -7.37 -4.90
CA LEU A 78 11.43 -8.53 -4.30
C LEU A 78 12.94 -8.52 -4.55
N ARG A 79 13.37 -8.15 -5.76
CA ARG A 79 14.78 -8.06 -6.15
C ARG A 79 15.50 -6.91 -5.43
N THR A 80 14.87 -5.75 -5.37
CA THR A 80 15.51 -4.51 -4.88
C THR A 80 15.46 -4.39 -3.36
N TYR A 81 14.39 -4.88 -2.73
CA TYR A 81 14.18 -4.73 -1.28
C TYR A 81 14.19 -6.05 -0.51
N GLY A 82 14.18 -7.20 -1.21
CA GLY A 82 14.04 -8.52 -0.59
C GLY A 82 12.64 -8.78 -0.04
N ARG A 83 11.65 -7.92 -0.36
CA ARG A 83 10.24 -8.02 0.06
C ARG A 83 9.34 -7.35 -0.97
N ILE A 84 8.12 -7.86 -1.07
CA ILE A 84 7.04 -7.25 -1.85
C ILE A 84 6.22 -6.40 -0.87
N TYR A 85 6.36 -5.09 -0.94
CA TYR A 85 5.64 -4.11 -0.11
C TYR A 85 4.34 -3.63 -0.76
N MET A 86 4.23 -3.78 -2.09
CA MET A 86 3.10 -3.32 -2.88
C MET A 86 2.94 -1.79 -2.78
N TYR A 87 4.03 -1.04 -2.97
CA TYR A 87 4.07 0.42 -2.73
C TYR A 87 2.99 1.20 -3.46
N ARG A 88 2.56 0.73 -4.63
CA ARG A 88 1.42 1.25 -5.41
C ARG A 88 0.17 1.51 -4.56
N PHE A 89 -0.11 0.64 -3.59
CA PHE A 89 -1.31 0.69 -2.75
C PHE A 89 -1.11 1.43 -1.42
N MET A 90 0.08 1.99 -1.16
CA MET A 90 0.32 2.82 0.02
C MET A 90 -0.60 4.05 -0.01
N PRO A 91 -1.39 4.35 1.03
CA PRO A 91 -2.29 5.51 1.02
C PRO A 91 -1.52 6.83 0.95
N ASP A 92 -2.02 7.84 0.22
CA ASP A 92 -1.35 9.16 0.16
C ASP A 92 -1.75 10.11 1.30
N TYR A 93 -2.65 9.70 2.21
CA TYR A 93 -2.95 10.52 3.37
C TYR A 93 -1.85 10.34 4.42
N ALA A 94 -1.63 11.37 5.24
CA ALA A 94 -0.73 11.25 6.37
C ALA A 94 -1.19 10.13 7.32
N ILE A 95 -0.34 9.12 7.51
CA ILE A 95 -0.57 7.99 8.40
C ILE A 95 -0.20 8.44 9.83
N HIS A 96 -1.21 8.66 10.65
CA HIS A 96 -1.10 8.99 12.08
C HIS A 96 -2.44 8.66 12.75
N ALA A 97 -2.43 8.49 14.07
CA ALA A 97 -3.65 8.29 14.85
C ALA A 97 -4.55 9.53 14.79
N ARG A 98 -5.85 9.32 14.62
CA ARG A 98 -6.89 10.37 14.57
C ARG A 98 -7.90 10.15 15.70
N PRO A 99 -8.80 11.11 15.99
CA PRO A 99 -9.94 10.86 16.88
C PRO A 99 -10.70 9.60 16.47
N ILE A 100 -11.15 8.81 17.45
CA ILE A 100 -11.75 7.49 17.19
C ILE A 100 -13.01 7.60 16.30
N GLU A 101 -13.72 8.71 16.38
CA GLU A 101 -14.91 9.03 15.59
C GLU A 101 -14.59 9.30 14.10
N ALA A 102 -13.32 9.53 13.76
CA ALA A 102 -12.91 9.76 12.38
C ALA A 102 -12.90 8.47 11.54
N TYR A 103 -12.84 7.30 12.17
CA TYR A 103 -12.73 6.01 11.48
C TYR A 103 -14.10 5.46 11.08
N PRO A 104 -14.30 5.02 9.82
CA PRO A 104 -15.59 4.57 9.31
C PRO A 104 -15.92 3.13 9.75
N ALA A 105 -16.03 2.91 11.06
CA ALA A 105 -16.30 1.61 11.66
C ALA A 105 -17.76 1.47 12.10
N LYS A 106 -18.29 0.23 12.06
CA LYS A 106 -19.62 -0.07 12.61
C LYS A 106 -19.62 -0.24 14.13
N THR A 107 -18.46 -0.52 14.73
CA THR A 107 -18.32 -0.74 16.17
C THR A 107 -17.14 0.06 16.72
N PRO A 108 -17.22 0.54 17.97
CA PRO A 108 -16.11 1.27 18.61
C PRO A 108 -14.81 0.45 18.68
N GLN A 109 -14.92 -0.87 18.82
CA GLN A 109 -13.77 -1.78 18.89
C GLN A 109 -13.01 -1.82 17.57
N ALA A 110 -13.71 -1.86 16.43
CA ALA A 110 -13.08 -1.82 15.12
C ALA A 110 -12.43 -0.45 14.84
N ALA A 111 -13.06 0.65 15.28
CA ALA A 111 -12.47 1.98 15.21
C ALA A 111 -11.17 2.06 16.04
N ALA A 112 -11.17 1.52 17.25
CA ALA A 112 -9.98 1.45 18.08
C ALA A 112 -8.86 0.61 17.44
N ILE A 113 -9.18 -0.50 16.76
CA ILE A 113 -8.18 -1.30 16.03
C ILE A 113 -7.56 -0.52 14.86
N MET A 114 -8.34 0.27 14.13
CA MET A 114 -7.80 1.10 13.04
C MET A 114 -6.99 2.31 13.54
N LEU A 115 -7.21 2.73 14.79
CA LEU A 115 -6.50 3.83 15.43
C LEU A 115 -5.10 3.43 15.90
N MET A 116 -4.96 2.21 16.44
CA MET A 116 -3.71 1.64 16.97
C MET A 116 -2.64 1.47 15.88
#